data_AF-A0A0Q8NEY0-F1
#
_entry.id   AF-A0A0Q8NEY0-F1
#
_cell.length_a   1.000
_cell.length_b   1.000
_cell.length_c   1.000
_cell.angle_alpha   90.00
_cell.angle_beta   90.00
_cell.angle_gamma   90.00
#
_symmetry.space_group_name_H-M   'P 1'
#
loop_
_entity.id
_entity.type
_entity.pdbx_description
1 polymer ?
#
loop_
_entity_poly.entity_id
_entity_poly.type
_entity_poly.pdbx_seq_one_letter_code
_entity_poly.pdbx_strand_id
1 'polypeptide(L)'
;MTSTQIQSIGNFLAYYKTDLNYIKRFQYFKLNPNVASEYIKKDIGSFYSFLIEFRVVRNFKSGSVDKLLEETLVWINSKNSNDVDLFAERLAQSNLTRGKVTTSMASKILFLNNPWEIIPMDRLARKTLNQKENNYSVYSKNLIQFQEDNEHIFEKCLDHIKPLITLIHNDFSNLDKLDIICKNRITDKLLWTMGNNNVF
;
A
#
# COMPACT_ATOMS: atom_id res chain seq x y z
N MET A 1 19.26 15.84 -9.63
CA MET A 1 18.49 15.06 -8.63
C MET A 1 19.41 14.74 -7.47
N THR A 2 18.87 14.62 -6.26
CA THR A 2 19.64 14.19 -5.08
C THR A 2 19.81 12.66 -5.08
N SER A 3 20.75 12.14 -4.28
CA SER A 3 20.92 10.68 -4.10
C SER A 3 19.64 10.01 -3.59
N THR A 4 18.93 10.65 -2.65
CA THR A 4 17.62 10.22 -2.15
C THR A 4 16.58 10.11 -3.27
N GLN A 5 16.51 11.10 -4.17
CA GLN A 5 15.57 11.06 -5.31
C GLN A 5 15.89 9.90 -6.25
N ILE A 6 17.17 9.70 -6.58
CA ILE A 6 17.62 8.60 -7.46
C ILE A 6 17.28 7.24 -6.86
N GLN A 7 17.55 7.03 -5.57
CA GLN A 7 17.22 5.80 -4.86
C GLN A 7 15.70 5.57 -4.80
N SER A 8 14.91 6.62 -4.56
CA SER A 8 13.45 6.54 -4.54
C SER A 8 12.89 6.13 -5.90
N ILE A 9 13.43 6.69 -6.98
CA ILE A 9 13.11 6.29 -8.36
C ILE A 9 13.48 4.83 -8.61
N GLY A 10 14.67 4.39 -8.20
CA GLY A 10 15.10 3.00 -8.34
C GLY A 10 14.15 2.03 -7.62
N ASN A 11 13.80 2.35 -6.37
CA ASN A 11 12.81 1.58 -5.61
C ASN A 11 11.43 1.62 -6.29
N PHE A 12 11.01 2.76 -6.83
CA PHE A 12 9.74 2.87 -7.54
C PHE A 12 9.72 1.94 -8.76
N LEU A 13 10.73 2.02 -9.63
CA LEU A 13 10.80 1.20 -10.85
C LEU A 13 10.89 -0.30 -10.55
N ALA A 14 11.53 -0.68 -9.44
CA ALA A 14 11.65 -2.07 -9.02
C ALA A 14 10.31 -2.69 -8.61
N TYR A 15 9.40 -1.92 -7.99
CA TYR A 15 8.17 -2.46 -7.39
C TYR A 15 6.88 -2.04 -8.09
N TYR A 16 6.87 -0.93 -8.86
CA TYR A 16 5.62 -0.32 -9.33
C TYR A 16 4.75 -1.26 -10.18
N LYS A 17 5.34 -2.01 -11.11
CA LYS A 17 4.61 -3.00 -11.91
C LYS A 17 4.00 -4.11 -11.04
N THR A 18 4.73 -4.57 -10.01
CA THR A 18 4.24 -5.58 -9.07
C THR A 18 3.11 -5.03 -8.19
N ASP A 19 3.24 -3.79 -7.72
CA ASP A 19 2.19 -3.08 -6.96
C ASP A 19 0.89 -2.98 -7.78
N LEU A 20 0.97 -2.59 -9.05
CA LEU A 20 -0.18 -2.54 -9.95
C LEU A 20 -0.80 -3.93 -10.19
N ASN A 21 0.03 -4.97 -10.27
CA ASN A 21 -0.46 -6.34 -10.37
C ASN A 21 -1.26 -6.76 -9.13
N TYR A 22 -0.78 -6.43 -7.92
CA TYR A 22 -1.54 -6.71 -6.70
C TYR A 22 -2.87 -5.95 -6.65
N ILE A 23 -2.88 -4.67 -7.03
CA ILE A 23 -4.11 -3.87 -7.14
C ILE A 23 -5.10 -4.50 -8.13
N LYS A 24 -4.63 -4.82 -9.35
CA LYS A 24 -5.46 -5.44 -10.39
C LYS A 24 -6.05 -6.77 -9.96
N ARG A 25 -5.25 -7.64 -9.32
CA ARG A 25 -5.71 -8.94 -8.85
C ARG A 25 -6.71 -8.79 -7.70
N PHE A 26 -6.52 -7.83 -6.80
CA PHE A 26 -7.48 -7.54 -5.74
C PHE A 26 -8.82 -7.01 -6.27
N GLN A 27 -8.78 -6.09 -7.24
CA GLN A 27 -10.00 -5.58 -7.88
C GLN A 27 -10.74 -6.67 -8.65
N TYR A 28 -10.02 -7.54 -9.38
CA TYR A 28 -10.61 -8.70 -10.02
C TYR A 28 -11.29 -9.64 -9.02
N PHE A 29 -10.62 -9.92 -7.90
CA PHE A 29 -11.17 -10.73 -6.82
C PHE A 29 -12.44 -10.11 -6.20
N LYS A 30 -12.46 -8.79 -5.98
CA LYS A 30 -13.65 -8.09 -5.47
C LYS A 30 -14.88 -8.30 -6.35
N LEU A 31 -14.69 -8.36 -7.67
CA LEU A 31 -15.75 -8.63 -8.65
C LEU A 31 -16.07 -10.13 -8.79
N ASN A 32 -15.12 -11.01 -8.43
CA ASN A 32 -15.24 -12.46 -8.58
C ASN A 32 -14.85 -13.19 -7.26
N PRO A 33 -15.63 -13.06 -6.17
CA PRO A 33 -15.26 -13.64 -4.88
C PRO A 33 -15.12 -15.17 -4.90
N ASN A 34 -15.73 -15.84 -5.88
CA ASN A 34 -15.61 -17.29 -6.11
C ASN A 34 -14.18 -17.75 -6.43
N VAL A 35 -13.28 -16.85 -6.86
CA VAL A 35 -11.86 -17.18 -7.10
C VAL A 35 -10.98 -17.09 -5.84
N ALA A 36 -11.57 -16.91 -4.65
CA ALA A 36 -10.85 -16.77 -3.38
C ALA A 36 -9.79 -17.86 -3.16
N SER A 37 -10.13 -19.11 -3.46
CA SER A 37 -9.26 -20.28 -3.27
C SER A 37 -8.00 -20.26 -4.15
N GLU A 38 -8.04 -19.58 -5.30
CA GLU A 38 -6.86 -19.33 -6.13
C GLU A 38 -6.10 -18.10 -5.62
N TYR A 39 -6.82 -17.06 -5.21
CA TYR A 39 -6.23 -15.81 -4.77
C TYR A 39 -5.40 -15.91 -3.47
N ILE A 40 -5.59 -16.97 -2.69
CA ILE A 40 -4.81 -17.26 -1.47
C ILE A 40 -3.61 -18.21 -1.71
N LYS A 41 -3.45 -18.77 -2.92
CA LYS A 41 -2.31 -19.65 -3.24
C LYS A 41 -1.01 -18.86 -3.28
N LYS A 42 0.13 -19.55 -3.21
CA LYS A 42 1.47 -18.92 -3.22
C LYS A 42 1.93 -18.44 -4.60
N ASP A 43 0.99 -18.04 -5.45
CA ASP A 43 1.25 -17.61 -6.81
C ASP A 43 1.56 -16.10 -6.86
N ILE A 44 2.24 -15.66 -7.92
CA ILE A 44 2.59 -14.24 -8.12
C ILE A 44 1.30 -13.41 -8.25
N GLY A 45 1.24 -12.28 -7.53
CA GLY A 45 0.08 -11.38 -7.55
C GLY A 45 -1.10 -11.84 -6.67
N SER A 46 -0.96 -12.96 -5.96
CA SER A 46 -1.95 -13.44 -5.01
C SER A 46 -1.98 -12.60 -3.73
N PHE A 47 -3.05 -12.73 -2.94
CA PHE A 47 -3.12 -12.12 -1.61
C PHE A 47 -2.01 -12.65 -0.70
N TYR A 48 -1.68 -13.95 -0.81
CA TYR A 48 -0.62 -14.55 -0.02
C TYR A 48 0.76 -13.97 -0.35
N SER A 49 1.12 -13.86 -1.65
CA SER A 49 2.40 -13.27 -2.04
C SER A 49 2.48 -11.79 -1.67
N PHE A 50 1.37 -11.04 -1.80
CA PHE A 50 1.26 -9.68 -1.29
C PHE A 50 1.59 -9.57 0.21
N LEU A 51 0.96 -10.41 1.04
CA LEU A 51 1.16 -10.38 2.50
C LEU A 51 2.62 -10.65 2.90
N ILE A 52 3.33 -11.50 2.15
CA ILE A 52 4.76 -11.77 2.35
C ILE A 52 5.60 -10.57 1.92
N GLU A 53 5.42 -10.08 0.69
CA GLU A 53 6.23 -9.02 0.10
C GLU A 53 6.11 -7.71 0.89
N PHE A 54 4.89 -7.34 1.27
CA PHE A 54 4.62 -6.17 2.10
C PHE A 54 4.90 -6.38 3.60
N ARG A 55 5.44 -7.57 3.96
CA ARG A 55 5.81 -7.97 5.32
C ARG A 55 4.65 -7.79 6.31
N VAL A 56 3.43 -8.05 5.83
CA VAL A 56 2.20 -7.79 6.56
C VAL A 56 2.11 -8.71 7.77
N VAL A 57 2.42 -10.01 7.61
CA VAL A 57 2.59 -10.93 8.75
C VAL A 57 3.66 -11.96 8.45
N ARG A 58 4.70 -11.99 9.27
CA ARG A 58 5.87 -12.84 9.07
C ARG A 58 5.64 -14.32 9.40
N ASN A 59 4.54 -14.66 10.08
CA ASN A 59 4.25 -16.01 10.58
C ASN A 59 2.72 -16.24 10.75
N PHE A 60 1.96 -16.27 9.65
CA PHE A 60 0.55 -16.69 9.73
C PHE A 60 0.46 -18.19 10.06
N LYS A 61 -0.45 -18.56 10.96
CA LYS A 61 -0.86 -19.96 11.11
C LYS A 61 -1.73 -20.34 9.90
N SER A 62 -1.75 -21.63 9.55
CA SER A 62 -2.67 -22.15 8.53
C SER A 62 -4.11 -21.66 8.81
N GLY A 63 -4.84 -21.25 7.77
CA GLY A 63 -6.20 -20.69 7.88
C GLY A 63 -6.30 -19.21 8.29
N SER A 64 -5.20 -18.56 8.69
CA SER A 64 -5.25 -17.14 9.07
C SER A 64 -5.32 -16.20 7.86
N VAL A 65 -4.83 -16.64 6.70
CA VAL A 65 -4.88 -15.87 5.44
C VAL A 65 -6.30 -15.86 4.88
N ASP A 66 -6.99 -17.02 4.90
CA ASP A 66 -8.39 -17.16 4.52
C ASP A 66 -9.28 -16.24 5.34
N LYS A 67 -9.17 -16.34 6.67
CA LYS A 67 -9.94 -15.51 7.60
C LYS A 67 -9.63 -14.02 7.42
N LEU A 68 -8.37 -13.65 7.18
CA LEU A 68 -8.02 -12.25 6.89
C LEU A 68 -8.66 -11.76 5.59
N LEU A 69 -8.64 -12.59 4.54
CA LEU A 69 -9.26 -12.24 3.26
C LEU A 69 -10.78 -12.10 3.41
N GLU A 70 -11.43 -12.98 4.17
CA GLU A 70 -12.85 -12.92 4.49
C GLU A 70 -13.21 -11.64 5.27
N GLU A 71 -12.49 -11.34 6.35
CA GLU A 71 -12.68 -10.09 7.12
C GLU A 71 -12.44 -8.84 6.24
N THR A 72 -11.47 -8.91 5.33
CA THR A 72 -11.20 -7.85 4.35
C THR A 72 -12.38 -7.68 3.41
N LEU A 73 -12.94 -8.76 2.85
CA LEU A 73 -14.10 -8.72 1.98
C LEU A 73 -15.33 -8.13 2.68
N VAL A 74 -15.60 -8.53 3.92
CA VAL A 74 -16.70 -7.97 4.71
C VAL A 74 -16.48 -6.48 4.94
N TRP A 75 -15.24 -6.07 5.24
CA TRP A 75 -14.90 -4.68 5.47
C TRP A 75 -15.08 -3.77 4.25
N ILE A 76 -14.52 -4.16 3.11
CA ILE A 76 -14.51 -3.31 1.90
C ILE A 76 -15.91 -3.12 1.30
N ASN A 77 -16.87 -3.95 1.69
CA ASN A 77 -18.29 -3.84 1.32
C ASN A 77 -19.13 -3.09 2.38
N SER A 78 -18.50 -2.60 3.45
CA SER A 78 -19.16 -1.78 4.48
C SER A 78 -19.15 -0.29 4.15
N LYS A 79 -19.91 0.51 4.90
CA LYS A 79 -19.93 1.98 4.76
C LYS A 79 -18.59 2.66 5.08
N ASN A 80 -17.75 2.02 5.90
CA ASN A 80 -16.46 2.56 6.35
C ASN A 80 -15.28 1.89 5.63
N SER A 81 -15.48 1.42 4.40
CA SER A 81 -14.52 0.59 3.65
C SER A 81 -13.11 1.17 3.48
N ASN A 82 -12.96 2.49 3.64
CA ASN A 82 -11.68 3.20 3.54
C ASN A 82 -11.10 3.64 4.90
N ASP A 83 -11.80 3.40 6.01
CA ASP A 83 -11.31 3.77 7.34
C ASP A 83 -10.29 2.75 7.85
N VAL A 84 -9.01 3.12 7.74
CA VAL A 84 -7.89 2.26 8.13
C VAL A 84 -7.85 2.01 9.63
N ASP A 85 -8.17 3.01 10.46
CA ASP A 85 -8.07 2.90 11.91
C ASP A 85 -9.15 1.96 12.45
N LEU A 86 -10.40 2.13 12.00
CA LEU A 86 -11.49 1.22 12.36
C LEU A 86 -11.25 -0.20 11.83
N PHE A 87 -10.66 -0.35 10.65
CA PHE A 87 -10.29 -1.68 10.15
C PHE A 87 -9.23 -2.34 11.04
N ALA A 88 -8.22 -1.59 11.49
CA ALA A 88 -7.19 -2.09 12.38
C ALA A 88 -7.76 -2.57 13.73
N GLU A 89 -8.74 -1.85 14.27
CA GLU A 89 -9.49 -2.24 15.47
C GLU A 89 -10.30 -3.51 15.26
N ARG A 90 -11.02 -3.62 14.13
CA ARG A 90 -11.76 -4.83 13.77
C ARG A 90 -10.85 -6.05 13.68
N LEU A 91 -9.70 -5.94 13.03
CA LEU A 91 -8.74 -7.04 12.93
C LEU A 91 -8.20 -7.45 14.32
N ALA A 92 -8.03 -6.50 15.24
CA ALA A 92 -7.70 -6.79 16.63
C ALA A 92 -8.81 -7.57 17.35
N GLN A 93 -10.07 -7.15 17.20
CA GLN A 93 -11.24 -7.80 17.80
C GLN A 93 -11.48 -9.21 17.24
N SER A 94 -11.19 -9.45 15.95
CA SER A 94 -11.27 -10.78 15.32
C SER A 94 -10.18 -11.77 15.78
N ASN A 95 -9.25 -11.31 16.63
CA ASN A 95 -8.07 -12.01 17.14
C ASN A 95 -7.03 -12.42 16.07
N LEU A 96 -7.19 -11.96 14.81
CA LEU A 96 -6.21 -12.18 13.74
C LEU A 96 -4.82 -11.60 14.08
N THR A 97 -4.81 -10.54 14.91
CA THR A 97 -3.59 -9.84 15.34
C THR A 97 -3.30 -10.04 16.83
N ARG A 98 -3.89 -11.07 17.46
CA ARG A 98 -3.72 -11.36 18.89
C ARG A 98 -4.16 -10.19 19.78
N GLY A 99 -5.27 -9.53 19.41
CA GLY A 99 -5.80 -8.36 20.11
C GLY A 99 -5.00 -7.06 19.92
N LYS A 100 -3.97 -7.04 19.06
CA LYS A 100 -3.17 -5.83 18.83
C LYS A 100 -3.67 -5.03 17.64
N VAL A 101 -3.85 -3.72 17.82
CA VAL A 101 -4.18 -2.82 16.70
C VAL A 101 -2.95 -2.65 15.81
N THR A 102 -3.01 -3.17 14.59
CA THR A 102 -1.90 -3.16 13.62
C THR A 102 -2.23 -2.30 12.40
N THR A 103 -2.28 -0.98 12.59
CA THR A 103 -2.62 0.01 11.57
C THR A 103 -1.73 -0.04 10.32
N SER A 104 -0.44 -0.40 10.47
CA SER A 104 0.46 -0.63 9.31
C SER A 104 0.00 -1.79 8.44
N MET A 105 -0.52 -2.87 9.03
CA MET A 105 -1.10 -3.98 8.26
C MET A 105 -2.41 -3.55 7.60
N ALA A 106 -3.30 -2.89 8.35
CA ALA A 106 -4.60 -2.45 7.84
C ALA A 106 -4.44 -1.51 6.63
N SER A 107 -3.56 -0.50 6.72
CA SER A 107 -3.29 0.44 5.61
C SER A 107 -2.76 -0.26 4.36
N LYS A 108 -1.86 -1.25 4.51
CA LYS A 108 -1.35 -2.04 3.37
C LYS A 108 -2.46 -2.83 2.68
N ILE A 109 -3.35 -3.46 3.45
CA ILE A 109 -4.45 -4.23 2.88
C ILE A 109 -5.45 -3.30 2.20
N LEU A 110 -5.87 -2.21 2.86
CA LEU A 110 -6.84 -1.26 2.28
C LEU A 110 -6.28 -0.47 1.10
N PHE A 111 -4.96 -0.31 1.00
CA PHE A 111 -4.32 0.22 -0.21
C PHE A 111 -4.70 -0.57 -1.47
N LEU A 112 -4.90 -1.90 -1.38
CA LEU A 112 -5.35 -2.67 -2.54
C LEU A 112 -6.79 -2.32 -2.97
N ASN A 113 -7.64 -1.91 -2.03
CA ASN A 113 -9.02 -1.49 -2.30
C ASN A 113 -9.09 -0.04 -2.81
N ASN A 114 -8.28 0.84 -2.25
CA ASN A 114 -8.30 2.28 -2.53
C ASN A 114 -6.87 2.84 -2.66
N PRO A 115 -6.15 2.52 -3.74
CA PRO A 115 -4.76 2.95 -3.94
C PRO A 115 -4.61 4.45 -4.28
N TRP A 116 -5.71 5.14 -4.59
CA TRP A 116 -5.70 6.56 -4.92
C TRP A 116 -5.82 7.46 -3.67
N GLU A 117 -6.39 6.98 -2.56
CA GLU A 117 -6.45 7.73 -1.29
C GLU A 117 -5.56 7.14 -0.19
N ILE A 118 -5.26 5.84 -0.23
CA ILE A 118 -4.52 5.17 0.85
C ILE A 118 -3.07 4.93 0.42
N ILE A 119 -2.13 5.60 1.09
CA ILE A 119 -0.70 5.29 1.00
C ILE A 119 -0.34 4.41 2.21
N PRO A 120 0.25 3.21 2.01
CA PRO A 120 0.58 2.31 3.10
C PRO A 120 1.41 2.96 4.20
N MET A 121 0.97 2.79 5.45
CA MET A 121 1.74 3.24 6.61
C MET A 121 2.79 2.19 6.98
N ASP A 122 4.04 2.60 7.12
CA ASP A 122 5.10 1.75 7.68
C ASP A 122 6.04 2.52 8.63
N ARG A 123 7.00 1.80 9.22
CA ARG A 123 7.95 2.37 10.18
C ARG A 123 8.81 3.49 9.57
N LEU A 124 9.24 3.35 8.33
CA LEU A 124 10.18 4.27 7.69
C LEU A 124 9.45 5.52 7.21
N ALA A 125 8.26 5.37 6.63
CA ALA A 125 7.40 6.50 6.31
C ALA A 125 7.02 7.30 7.56
N ARG A 126 6.60 6.64 8.64
CA ARG A 126 6.31 7.31 9.91
C ARG A 126 7.51 8.03 10.50
N LYS A 127 8.71 7.48 10.33
CA LYS A 127 9.96 8.12 10.78
C LYS A 127 10.20 9.42 10.03
N THR A 128 10.04 9.44 8.71
CA THR A 128 10.14 10.66 7.89
C THR A 128 9.09 11.69 8.28
N LEU A 129 7.85 11.26 8.55
CA LEU A 129 6.76 12.13 8.99
C LEU A 129 6.81 12.49 10.49
N ASN A 130 7.89 12.14 11.20
CA ASN A 130 8.06 12.33 12.64
C ASN A 130 6.86 11.87 13.50
N GLN A 131 6.20 10.78 13.09
CA GLN A 131 4.99 10.28 13.74
C GLN A 131 5.27 9.14 14.71
N LYS A 132 4.90 9.33 15.99
CA LYS A 132 5.09 8.34 17.06
C LYS A 132 3.85 7.49 17.32
N GLU A 133 2.68 7.99 16.97
CA GLU A 133 1.38 7.37 17.14
C GLU A 133 1.15 6.24 16.14
N ASN A 134 0.49 5.17 16.56
CA ASN A 134 0.05 4.09 15.67
C ASN A 134 -1.38 4.33 15.18
N ASN A 135 -1.57 5.44 14.46
CA ASN A 135 -2.87 5.91 14.00
C ASN A 135 -2.75 6.45 12.57
N TYR A 136 -3.63 5.98 11.68
CA TYR A 136 -3.60 6.33 10.26
C TYR A 136 -4.17 7.72 10.00
N SER A 137 -5.19 8.16 10.75
CA SER A 137 -5.73 9.51 10.61
C SER A 137 -4.71 10.62 10.95
N VAL A 138 -3.76 10.35 11.85
CA VAL A 138 -2.60 11.22 12.11
C VAL A 138 -1.60 11.12 10.95
N TYR A 139 -1.33 9.90 10.47
CA TYR A 139 -0.45 9.65 9.33
C TYR A 139 -0.91 10.36 8.06
N SER A 140 -2.20 10.28 7.73
CA SER A 140 -2.76 10.91 6.54
C SER A 140 -2.66 12.42 6.59
N LYS A 141 -2.87 13.04 7.76
CA LYS A 141 -2.67 14.49 7.95
C LYS A 141 -1.21 14.91 7.72
N ASN A 142 -0.25 14.21 8.33
CA ASN A 142 1.16 14.51 8.15
C ASN A 142 1.63 14.26 6.70
N LEU A 143 1.04 13.25 6.06
CA LEU A 143 1.31 12.91 4.67
C LEU A 143 0.83 13.99 3.71
N ILE A 144 -0.34 14.59 3.94
CA ILE A 144 -0.85 15.71 3.13
C ILE A 144 0.15 16.88 3.19
N GLN A 145 0.58 17.27 4.39
CA GLN A 145 1.58 18.33 4.53
C GLN A 145 2.89 17.98 3.81
N PHE A 146 3.38 16.76 3.99
CA PHE A 146 4.57 16.29 3.28
C PHE A 146 4.42 16.35 1.76
N GLN A 147 3.23 16.02 1.24
CA GLN A 147 2.96 16.07 -0.18
C GLN A 147 3.00 17.51 -0.71
N GLU A 148 2.38 18.45 0.00
CA GLU A 148 2.39 19.87 -0.35
C GLU A 148 3.82 20.43 -0.35
N ASP A 149 4.61 20.14 0.69
CA ASP A 149 5.98 20.64 0.83
C ASP A 149 6.93 20.10 -0.24
N ASN A 150 6.63 18.92 -0.82
CA ASN A 150 7.51 18.19 -1.73
C ASN A 150 6.94 18.02 -3.14
N GLU A 151 5.88 18.75 -3.51
CA GLU A 151 5.18 18.59 -4.79
C GLU A 151 6.14 18.64 -6.00
N HIS A 152 6.98 19.69 -6.03
CA HIS A 152 8.00 19.90 -7.06
C HIS A 152 9.02 18.76 -7.17
N ILE A 153 9.28 18.03 -6.08
CA ILE A 153 10.17 16.85 -6.08
C ILE A 153 9.48 15.67 -6.76
N PHE A 154 8.19 15.46 -6.52
CA PHE A 154 7.45 14.38 -7.17
C PHE A 154 7.36 14.60 -8.67
N GLU A 155 6.97 15.80 -9.11
CA GLU A 155 6.88 16.16 -10.52
C GLU A 155 8.21 15.90 -11.23
N LYS A 156 9.30 16.42 -10.67
CA LYS A 156 10.64 16.22 -11.23
C LYS A 156 11.07 14.75 -11.30
N CYS A 157 10.73 13.96 -10.29
CA CYS A 157 11.01 12.52 -10.31
C CYS A 157 10.21 11.83 -11.42
N LEU A 158 8.91 12.09 -11.49
CA LEU A 158 7.99 11.47 -12.44
C LEU A 158 8.34 11.84 -13.89
N ASP A 159 8.68 13.10 -14.16
CA ASP A 159 9.09 13.55 -15.49
C ASP A 159 10.31 12.78 -16.01
N HIS A 160 11.26 12.49 -15.12
CA HIS A 160 12.49 11.77 -15.49
C HIS A 160 12.23 10.32 -15.91
N ILE A 161 11.19 9.69 -15.36
CA ILE A 161 10.86 8.29 -15.64
C ILE A 161 9.55 8.09 -16.41
N LYS A 162 8.98 9.18 -16.93
CA LYS A 162 7.70 9.18 -17.66
C LYS A 162 7.64 8.13 -18.79
N PRO A 163 8.66 7.96 -19.65
CA PRO A 163 8.62 6.93 -20.69
C PRO A 163 8.47 5.51 -20.13
N LEU A 164 9.12 5.21 -19.00
CA LEU A 164 9.02 3.90 -18.34
C LEU A 164 7.65 3.72 -17.68
N ILE A 165 7.12 4.77 -17.06
CA ILE A 165 5.76 4.77 -16.50
C ILE A 165 4.73 4.47 -17.58
N THR A 166 4.82 5.13 -18.74
CA THR A 166 3.91 4.90 -19.87
C THR A 166 3.95 3.44 -20.36
N LEU A 167 5.14 2.85 -20.46
CA LEU A 167 5.28 1.43 -20.81
C LEU A 167 4.58 0.52 -19.80
N ILE A 168 4.75 0.80 -18.49
CA ILE A 168 4.08 0.04 -17.44
C ILE A 168 2.56 0.24 -17.53
N HIS A 169 2.08 1.49 -17.64
CA HIS A 169 0.64 1.81 -17.69
C HIS A 169 -0.09 1.11 -18.83
N ASN A 170 0.56 0.89 -19.97
CA ASN A 170 -0.03 0.16 -21.09
C ASN A 170 -0.46 -1.28 -20.71
N ASP A 171 0.27 -1.94 -19.81
CA ASP A 171 -0.07 -3.29 -19.31
C ASP A 171 -1.26 -3.30 -18.31
N PHE A 172 -1.63 -2.12 -17.80
CA PHE A 172 -2.62 -1.93 -16.74
C PHE A 172 -3.70 -0.90 -17.10
N SER A 173 -3.95 -0.66 -18.40
CA SER A 173 -4.91 0.31 -18.90
C SER A 173 -6.35 0.14 -18.37
N ASN A 174 -6.65 -1.03 -17.81
CA ASN A 174 -7.92 -1.36 -17.17
C ASN A 174 -8.03 -0.92 -15.70
N LEU A 175 -6.98 -0.32 -15.12
CA LEU A 175 -7.00 0.26 -13.78
C LEU A 175 -7.34 1.75 -13.85
N ASP A 176 -8.26 2.19 -13.00
CA ASP A 176 -8.59 3.60 -12.89
C ASP A 176 -7.50 4.40 -12.18
N LYS A 177 -7.40 5.69 -12.51
CA LYS A 177 -6.57 6.68 -11.81
C LYS A 177 -5.08 6.31 -11.74
N LEU A 178 -4.54 5.67 -12.79
CA LEU A 178 -3.14 5.26 -12.85
C LEU A 178 -2.15 6.38 -12.51
N ASP A 179 -2.41 7.61 -12.94
CA ASP A 179 -1.55 8.76 -12.62
C ASP A 179 -1.52 9.09 -11.12
N ILE A 180 -2.68 9.01 -10.46
CA ILE A 180 -2.78 9.24 -9.01
C ILE A 180 -2.08 8.10 -8.26
N ILE A 181 -2.31 6.85 -8.68
CA ILE A 181 -1.62 5.69 -8.11
C ILE A 181 -0.10 5.86 -8.29
N CYS A 182 0.35 6.25 -9.48
CA CYS A 182 1.76 6.50 -9.78
C CYS A 182 2.36 7.54 -8.82
N LYS A 183 1.69 8.68 -8.66
CA LYS A 183 2.09 9.73 -7.73
C LYS A 183 2.16 9.22 -6.30
N ASN A 184 1.14 8.51 -5.84
CA ASN A 184 1.11 7.94 -4.48
C ASN A 184 2.24 6.92 -4.25
N ARG A 185 2.56 6.10 -5.26
CA ARG A 185 3.65 5.13 -5.15
C ARG A 185 5.03 5.79 -5.15
N ILE A 186 5.25 6.86 -5.92
CA ILE A 186 6.53 7.60 -5.80
C ILE A 186 6.64 8.33 -4.45
N THR A 187 5.53 8.87 -3.92
CA THR A 187 5.49 9.44 -2.56
C THR A 187 5.87 8.38 -1.51
N ASP A 188 5.29 7.19 -1.58
CA ASP A 188 5.63 6.04 -0.71
C ASP A 188 7.14 5.72 -0.74
N LYS A 189 7.74 5.65 -1.94
CA LYS A 189 9.17 5.34 -2.07
C LYS A 189 10.08 6.47 -1.61
N LEU A 190 9.66 7.73 -1.74
CA LEU A 190 10.40 8.87 -1.22
C LEU A 190 10.42 8.85 0.31
N LEU A 191 9.26 8.68 0.94
CA LEU A 191 9.13 8.52 2.39
C LEU A 191 10.00 7.38 2.91
N TRP A 192 9.91 6.22 2.26
CA TRP A 192 10.72 5.05 2.63
C TRP A 192 12.22 5.36 2.56
N THR A 193 12.68 5.95 1.47
CA THR A 193 14.10 6.23 1.23
C THR A 193 14.65 7.27 2.21
N MET A 194 13.91 8.35 2.48
CA MET A 194 14.29 9.36 3.47
C MET A 194 14.41 8.75 4.88
N GLY A 195 13.42 7.94 5.28
CA GLY A 195 13.41 7.28 6.58
C GLY A 195 14.55 6.28 6.73
N ASN A 196 14.96 5.63 5.64
CA ASN A 196 16.11 4.72 5.61
C ASN A 196 17.44 5.49 5.77
N ASN A 197 17.57 6.62 5.08
CA ASN A 197 18.81 7.40 5.04
C ASN A 197 19.00 8.36 6.23
N ASN A 198 18.07 8.40 7.20
CA ASN A 198 18.05 9.36 8.31
C ASN A 198 18.06 10.82 7.83
N VAL A 199 17.40 11.11 6.71
CA VAL A 199 17.26 12.49 6.23
C VAL A 199 16.13 13.12 7.04
N PHE A 200 16.48 14.05 7.92
CA PHE A 200 15.58 14.82 8.77
C PHE A 200 15.86 16.30 8.58
#